data_AF-A0AA47NZF1-F1
#
_entry.id   AF-A0AA47NZF1-F1
#
_cell.length_a   1.000
_cell.length_b   1.000
_cell.length_c   1.000
_cell.angle_alpha   90.00
_cell.angle_beta   90.00
_cell.angle_gamma   90.00
#
_symmetry.space_group_name_H-M   'P 1'
#
loop_
_entity.id
_entity.type
_entity.pdbx_description
1 polymer ?
#
loop_
_entity_poly.entity_id
_entity_poly.type
_entity_poly.pdbx_seq_one_letter_code
_entity_poly.pdbx_strand_id
1 'polypeptide(L)'
;MLKYQLIFCGQMTGGKVTPFRELIVEPDGQQKGPADFCPLWSHRHGDKKFSSPGPEATEDDGVSGSFFADELFKGEREVGIPVDLGARIVQGSLRRQRVFRDRSDPLALPEDILYERYRFSSEGIRYLIVLVGPYVGNATKRSCALTVAQCVCISLRFFATGTYMHTVGDAEHISKNTVCRAIRKVVAALNTLLNKFVVFPSFLPAQTVKEAFYQLAGFPKLIGAIDCTHVPLNAPLGEHEADFVNRKSTHSINVQMTCDHQLMVSSVDAKWPGSRIFRESSLGQQFLQGRYDGVIVGDRGYACMTFLMTSYGDPQTPSEASFNRALSTCRVKIEMTFGVMKARFNCLRGLRVKPERASQIITACVVLHNIATIRKERTPHVQLAAEDVVDPITIDHPTGVAVRQAITAQYFG
;
A
#
# COMPACT_ATOMS: atom_id res chain seq x y z
N MET A 1 7.13 12.30 21.31
CA MET A 1 7.39 11.58 20.04
C MET A 1 7.88 10.18 20.41
N LEU A 2 6.97 9.20 20.54
CA LEU A 2 7.28 7.87 21.08
C LEU A 2 7.61 6.90 19.93
N LYS A 3 8.79 6.27 20.00
CA LYS A 3 9.19 5.17 19.12
C LYS A 3 8.81 3.85 19.80
N TYR A 4 7.76 3.18 19.31
CA TYR A 4 7.47 1.80 19.69
C TYR A 4 8.19 0.86 18.72
N GLN A 5 8.95 -0.08 19.27
CA GLN A 5 9.73 -1.05 18.50
C GLN A 5 9.04 -2.42 18.61
N LEU A 6 8.52 -2.92 17.49
CA LEU A 6 7.94 -4.27 17.41
C LEU A 6 9.06 -5.30 17.37
N ILE A 7 9.22 -6.07 18.45
CA ILE A 7 10.15 -7.20 18.53
C ILE A 7 9.34 -8.49 18.45
N PHE A 8 9.55 -9.27 17.40
CA PHE A 8 9.02 -10.63 17.28
C PHE A 8 10.10 -11.63 17.72
N CYS A 9 9.93 -12.22 18.89
CA CYS A 9 10.75 -13.36 19.33
C CYS A 9 9.84 -14.56 19.59
N GLY A 10 10.17 -15.70 18.98
CA GLY A 10 9.51 -16.97 19.23
C GLY A 10 10.53 -18.09 19.18
N GLN A 11 10.89 -18.64 20.35
CA GLN A 11 11.65 -19.88 20.42
C GLN A 11 10.70 -21.07 20.35
N MET A 12 11.05 -22.07 19.54
CA MET A 12 10.32 -23.33 19.49
C MET A 12 10.89 -24.32 20.50
N THR A 13 10.07 -24.76 21.46
CA THR A 13 10.30 -25.99 22.24
C THR A 13 8.97 -26.73 22.43
N GLY A 14 8.96 -28.04 22.17
CA GLY A 14 7.93 -28.93 22.73
C GLY A 14 6.53 -28.98 22.08
N GLY A 15 6.37 -28.61 20.80
CA GLY A 15 5.20 -29.04 19.99
C GLY A 15 3.82 -28.52 20.41
N LYS A 16 3.74 -27.46 21.23
CA LYS A 16 2.48 -26.78 21.57
C LYS A 16 2.53 -25.32 21.13
N VAL A 17 1.52 -24.88 20.38
CA VAL A 17 1.36 -23.48 19.98
C VAL A 17 0.83 -22.68 21.17
N THR A 18 1.67 -21.82 21.76
CA THR A 18 1.20 -20.79 22.68
C THR A 18 0.58 -19.63 21.89
N PRO A 19 -0.56 -19.08 22.32
CA PRO A 19 -1.13 -17.89 21.67
C PRO A 19 -0.20 -16.69 21.86
N PHE A 20 -0.07 -15.86 20.83
CA PHE A 20 0.68 -14.60 20.90
C PHE A 20 0.11 -13.72 22.02
N ARG A 21 0.93 -13.42 23.04
CA ARG A 21 0.67 -12.32 23.98
C ARG A 21 1.37 -11.07 23.47
N GLU A 22 0.60 -10.02 23.23
CA GLU A 22 1.14 -8.68 23.02
C GLU A 22 1.80 -8.22 24.33
N LEU A 23 3.09 -7.88 24.28
CA LEU A 23 3.81 -7.26 25.38
C LEU A 23 4.19 -5.84 24.97
N ILE A 24 3.47 -4.86 25.51
CA ILE A 24 3.87 -3.45 25.47
C ILE A 24 4.91 -3.26 26.57
N VAL A 25 6.13 -2.92 26.18
CA VAL A 25 7.22 -2.61 27.10
C VAL A 25 7.52 -1.12 27.00
N GLU A 26 7.32 -0.38 28.08
CA GLU A 26 7.76 1.02 28.20
C GLU A 26 9.26 1.09 28.54
N PRO A 27 9.94 2.23 28.35
CA PRO A 27 11.41 2.31 28.36
C PRO A 27 12.10 1.88 29.66
N ASP A 28 11.38 1.88 30.78
CA ASP A 28 11.96 1.79 32.13
C ASP A 28 11.89 0.37 32.75
N GLY A 29 11.63 -0.66 31.95
CA GLY A 29 11.97 -2.06 32.26
C GLY A 29 11.17 -2.76 33.37
N GLN A 30 10.15 -2.14 33.97
CA GLN A 30 9.32 -2.78 34.99
C GLN A 30 8.18 -3.62 34.38
N GLN A 31 8.09 -4.89 34.79
CA GLN A 31 6.97 -5.77 34.47
C GLN A 31 5.90 -5.68 35.56
N LYS A 32 4.63 -5.46 35.19
CA LYS A 32 3.47 -5.60 36.09
C LYS A 32 2.46 -6.62 35.56
N GLY A 33 1.90 -7.40 36.49
CA GLY A 33 0.88 -8.43 36.21
C GLY A 33 -0.54 -7.85 36.07
N PRO A 34 -1.51 -8.68 35.61
CA PRO A 34 -2.82 -8.21 35.13
C PRO A 34 -3.85 -7.98 36.26
N ALA A 35 -3.49 -7.22 37.30
CA ALA A 35 -4.36 -6.96 38.47
C ALA A 35 -4.61 -5.47 38.80
N ASP A 36 -3.89 -4.53 38.18
CA ASP A 36 -3.87 -3.11 38.59
C ASP A 36 -4.83 -2.18 37.80
N PHE A 37 -5.83 -2.71 37.09
CA PHE A 37 -6.88 -1.89 36.43
C PHE A 37 -8.27 -2.16 37.03
N CYS A 38 -8.68 -1.27 37.94
CA CYS A 38 -9.99 -1.29 38.59
C CYS A 38 -11.09 -0.66 37.68
N PRO A 39 -12.37 -1.06 37.77
CA PRO A 39 -13.36 -0.80 36.72
C PRO A 39 -14.30 0.40 37.00
N LEU A 40 -14.67 1.15 35.95
CA LEU A 40 -15.69 2.20 36.02
C LEU A 40 -16.62 2.23 34.79
N TRP A 41 -17.40 1.17 34.59
CA TRP A 41 -18.64 1.21 33.79
C TRP A 41 -19.75 0.44 34.53
N SER A 42 -20.47 1.13 35.42
CA SER A 42 -21.74 0.65 35.98
C SER A 42 -22.68 1.82 36.30
N HIS A 43 -23.97 1.55 36.08
CA HIS A 43 -25.15 2.42 36.19
C HIS A 43 -25.08 3.75 36.96
N ARG A 44 -25.69 4.79 36.36
CA ARG A 44 -26.72 5.57 37.07
C ARG A 44 -27.74 6.22 36.12
N HIS A 45 -29.02 5.87 36.32
CA HIS A 45 -30.14 6.76 35.98
C HIS A 45 -30.12 7.97 36.93
N GLY A 46 -30.62 9.12 36.48
CA GLY A 46 -30.87 10.27 37.36
C GLY A 46 -31.16 11.55 36.59
N ASP A 47 -32.41 12.00 36.63
CA ASP A 47 -32.81 13.33 36.17
C ASP A 47 -32.07 14.45 36.92
N LYS A 48 -31.84 15.58 36.23
CA LYS A 48 -32.22 16.91 36.73
C LYS A 48 -32.12 18.01 35.66
N LYS A 49 -33.14 18.88 35.68
CA LYS A 49 -33.19 20.19 34.99
C LYS A 49 -32.24 21.18 35.69
N PHE A 50 -31.85 22.25 34.98
CA PHE A 50 -31.67 23.66 35.43
C PHE A 50 -31.13 24.43 34.19
N SER A 51 -31.95 25.17 33.43
CA SER A 51 -32.40 26.58 33.63
C SER A 51 -31.30 27.64 33.43
N SER A 52 -31.56 28.53 32.47
CA SER A 52 -30.81 29.76 32.16
C SER A 52 -31.11 30.91 33.12
N PRO A 53 -30.29 31.98 33.10
CA PRO A 53 -30.75 33.34 33.33
C PRO A 53 -30.52 34.24 32.10
N GLY A 54 -31.27 35.35 32.07
CA GLY A 54 -31.27 36.39 31.02
C GLY A 54 -30.44 37.63 31.38
N PRO A 55 -30.71 38.78 30.74
CA PRO A 55 -29.72 39.84 30.51
C PRO A 55 -29.89 41.11 31.37
N GLU A 56 -28.85 41.95 31.37
CA GLU A 56 -28.90 43.37 31.76
C GLU A 56 -28.08 44.22 30.79
N ALA A 57 -28.44 45.50 30.67
CA ALA A 57 -27.84 46.50 29.77
C ALA A 57 -27.89 47.89 30.43
N THR A 58 -26.93 48.76 30.09
CA THR A 58 -26.97 50.21 30.38
C THR A 58 -26.21 51.00 29.31
N GLU A 59 -26.75 52.17 28.96
CA GLU A 59 -26.20 53.23 28.08
C GLU A 59 -25.16 54.09 28.87
N ASP A 60 -24.56 55.22 28.44
CA ASP A 60 -24.68 56.09 27.24
C ASP A 60 -23.40 56.97 27.05
N ASP A 61 -23.45 57.95 26.13
CA ASP A 61 -22.59 59.17 25.96
C ASP A 61 -21.15 59.01 25.38
N GLY A 62 -20.62 59.86 24.48
CA GLY A 62 -21.21 60.95 23.68
C GLY A 62 -20.21 62.05 23.22
N VAL A 63 -20.19 62.43 21.92
CA VAL A 63 -19.84 63.79 21.37
C VAL A 63 -18.33 64.23 21.42
N SER A 64 -17.65 64.88 20.45
CA SER A 64 -17.89 65.34 19.04
C SER A 64 -16.61 65.74 18.26
N GLY A 65 -16.67 65.72 16.90
CA GLY A 65 -15.89 66.56 15.94
C GLY A 65 -14.43 66.16 15.66
N SER A 66 -13.74 66.58 14.60
CA SER A 66 -14.04 67.20 13.27
C SER A 66 -12.67 67.33 12.51
N PHE A 67 -12.49 67.47 11.19
CA PHE A 67 -13.35 67.54 9.99
C PHE A 67 -12.54 67.04 8.74
N PHE A 68 -12.91 67.40 7.49
CA PHE A 68 -12.26 67.07 6.19
C PHE A 68 -12.29 65.57 5.80
N ALA A 69 -13.24 65.05 5.01
CA ALA A 69 -13.77 65.44 3.69
C ALA A 69 -12.89 64.99 2.51
N ASP A 70 -13.31 63.90 1.87
CA ASP A 70 -13.27 63.72 0.41
C ASP A 70 -14.51 62.90 0.01
N GLU A 71 -15.44 63.53 -0.70
CA GLU A 71 -16.59 62.87 -1.33
C GLU A 71 -16.18 62.39 -2.73
N LEU A 72 -16.61 61.18 -3.14
CA LEU A 72 -17.54 60.99 -4.25
C LEU A 72 -17.92 59.49 -4.42
N PHE A 73 -18.94 59.22 -5.23
CA PHE A 73 -19.53 57.89 -5.54
C PHE A 73 -20.36 57.21 -4.44
N LYS A 74 -21.62 57.68 -4.33
CA LYS A 74 -22.76 56.90 -3.83
C LYS A 74 -23.54 56.29 -5.01
N GLY A 75 -24.02 55.05 -4.84
CA GLY A 75 -24.85 54.33 -5.81
C GLY A 75 -24.02 53.53 -6.82
N GLU A 76 -24.35 52.29 -7.18
CA GLU A 76 -25.65 51.60 -7.08
C GLU A 76 -25.55 50.24 -6.38
N ARG A 77 -26.68 49.72 -5.87
CA ARG A 77 -26.79 48.31 -5.47
C ARG A 77 -27.15 47.50 -6.72
N GLU A 78 -26.20 46.74 -7.26
CA GLU A 78 -26.50 45.78 -8.34
C GLU A 78 -27.57 44.79 -7.87
N VAL A 79 -28.77 44.93 -8.43
CA VAL A 79 -29.83 43.92 -8.32
C VAL A 79 -29.41 42.75 -9.20
N GLY A 80 -28.90 41.69 -8.57
CA GLY A 80 -28.44 40.50 -9.27
C GLY A 80 -29.49 39.96 -10.26
N ILE A 81 -29.03 39.64 -11.47
CA ILE A 81 -29.89 39.26 -12.61
C ILE A 81 -30.84 38.12 -12.19
N PRO A 82 -32.16 38.19 -12.44
CA PRO A 82 -33.13 37.18 -11.97
C PRO A 82 -32.80 35.74 -12.38
N VAL A 83 -32.06 35.58 -13.48
CA VAL A 83 -31.56 34.30 -14.00
C VAL A 83 -30.64 33.60 -13.00
N ASP A 84 -29.82 34.31 -12.21
CA ASP A 84 -28.91 33.70 -11.24
C ASP A 84 -29.61 33.19 -9.98
N LEU A 85 -30.64 33.90 -9.49
CA LEU A 85 -31.45 33.41 -8.39
C LEU A 85 -32.30 32.21 -8.85
N GLY A 86 -32.88 32.28 -10.05
CA GLY A 86 -33.56 31.16 -10.70
C GLY A 86 -32.65 29.95 -10.86
N ALA A 87 -31.42 30.13 -11.37
CA ALA A 87 -30.45 29.07 -11.54
C ALA A 87 -30.03 28.43 -10.20
N ARG A 88 -29.88 29.22 -9.12
CA ARG A 88 -29.59 28.70 -7.77
C ARG A 88 -30.77 27.92 -7.19
N ILE A 89 -32.00 28.38 -7.39
CA ILE A 89 -33.22 27.67 -6.96
C ILE A 89 -33.36 26.35 -7.73
N VAL A 90 -33.15 26.36 -9.05
CA VAL A 90 -33.17 25.18 -9.91
C VAL A 90 -32.04 24.19 -9.57
N GLN A 91 -30.81 24.66 -9.31
CA GLN A 91 -29.72 23.79 -8.82
C GLN A 91 -30.00 23.22 -7.42
N GLY A 92 -30.74 23.95 -6.58
CA GLY A 92 -31.21 23.48 -5.28
C GLY A 92 -32.27 22.37 -5.39
N SER A 93 -33.28 22.57 -6.24
CA SER A 93 -34.39 21.64 -6.44
C SER A 93 -34.04 20.42 -7.30
N LEU A 94 -33.06 20.54 -8.22
CA LEU A 94 -32.50 19.41 -8.98
C LEU A 94 -31.57 18.50 -8.15
N ARG A 95 -31.36 18.77 -6.86
CA ARG A 95 -30.70 17.82 -5.95
C ARG A 95 -31.60 16.59 -5.75
N ARG A 96 -31.45 15.60 -6.63
CA ARG A 96 -32.06 14.26 -6.49
C ARG A 96 -32.02 13.80 -5.04
N GLN A 97 -33.20 13.55 -4.47
CA GLN A 97 -33.36 13.09 -3.11
C GLN A 97 -32.44 11.87 -2.87
N ARG A 98 -31.63 11.94 -1.81
CA ARG A 98 -30.71 10.86 -1.47
C ARG A 98 -31.49 9.73 -0.81
N VAL A 99 -31.96 8.78 -1.61
CA VAL A 99 -32.49 7.51 -1.12
C VAL A 99 -31.32 6.69 -0.57
N PHE A 100 -31.32 6.44 0.73
CA PHE A 100 -30.36 5.55 1.38
C PHE A 100 -30.98 4.16 1.48
N ARG A 101 -30.22 3.14 1.11
CA ARG A 101 -30.59 1.73 1.27
C ARG A 101 -29.92 1.18 2.52
N ASP A 102 -30.61 0.27 3.20
CA ASP A 102 -30.00 -0.51 4.28
C ASP A 102 -28.85 -1.36 3.74
N ARG A 103 -27.85 -1.60 4.60
CA ARG A 103 -26.61 -2.29 4.24
C ARG A 103 -26.35 -3.40 5.24
N SER A 104 -26.25 -4.62 4.75
CA SER A 104 -25.83 -5.78 5.54
C SER A 104 -24.42 -5.58 6.11
N ASP A 105 -24.11 -6.26 7.22
CA ASP A 105 -22.74 -6.36 7.71
C ASP A 105 -21.90 -7.23 6.74
N PRO A 106 -20.83 -6.68 6.13
CA PRO A 106 -19.95 -7.45 5.24
C PRO A 106 -19.27 -8.65 5.92
N LEU A 107 -19.13 -8.64 7.25
CA LEU A 107 -18.48 -9.68 8.04
C LEU A 107 -19.42 -10.81 8.50
N ALA A 108 -20.72 -10.71 8.27
CA ALA A 108 -21.71 -11.74 8.64
C ALA A 108 -21.74 -12.94 7.67
N LEU A 109 -20.81 -13.02 6.73
CA LEU A 109 -20.72 -14.07 5.71
C LEU A 109 -19.79 -15.22 6.17
N PRO A 110 -20.02 -16.46 5.70
CA PRO A 110 -19.10 -17.58 5.86
C PRO A 110 -17.67 -17.29 5.36
N GLU A 111 -16.69 -17.91 6.00
CA GLU A 111 -15.25 -17.67 5.81
C GLU A 111 -14.76 -17.95 4.38
N ASP A 112 -15.31 -18.99 3.73
CA ASP A 112 -15.06 -19.35 2.33
C ASP A 112 -15.56 -18.25 1.37
N ILE A 113 -16.77 -17.73 1.61
CA ILE A 113 -17.37 -16.63 0.85
C ILE A 113 -16.62 -15.31 1.08
N LEU A 114 -16.15 -15.05 2.31
CA LEU A 114 -15.27 -13.91 2.60
C LEU A 114 -13.96 -14.01 1.82
N TYR A 115 -13.30 -15.17 1.85
CA TYR A 115 -12.05 -15.39 1.12
C TYR A 115 -12.25 -15.33 -0.40
N GLU A 116 -13.35 -15.84 -0.95
CA GLU A 116 -13.67 -15.72 -2.37
C GLU A 116 -13.81 -14.25 -2.79
N ARG A 117 -14.59 -13.46 -2.02
CA ARG A 117 -14.93 -12.06 -2.34
C ARG A 117 -13.81 -11.07 -2.08
N TYR A 118 -13.01 -11.28 -1.04
CA TYR A 118 -12.08 -10.30 -0.51
C TYR A 118 -10.62 -10.77 -0.49
N ARG A 119 -10.35 -12.07 -0.66
CA ARG A 119 -8.99 -12.70 -0.59
C ARG A 119 -8.27 -12.56 0.76
N PHE A 120 -9.04 -12.35 1.82
CA PHE A 120 -8.61 -12.28 3.22
C PHE A 120 -9.60 -13.04 4.10
N SER A 121 -9.10 -13.58 5.21
CA SER A 121 -9.88 -14.17 6.29
C SER A 121 -10.73 -13.13 7.03
N SER A 122 -11.74 -13.57 7.79
CA SER A 122 -12.53 -12.66 8.65
C SER A 122 -11.65 -11.96 9.69
N GLU A 123 -10.61 -12.63 10.22
CA GLU A 123 -9.61 -12.00 11.09
C GLU A 123 -8.73 -10.98 10.37
N GLY A 124 -8.30 -11.29 9.14
CA GLY A 124 -7.54 -10.39 8.28
C GLY A 124 -8.32 -9.11 7.97
N ILE A 125 -9.60 -9.24 7.64
CA ILE A 125 -10.48 -8.08 7.40
C ILE A 125 -10.67 -7.29 8.69
N ARG A 126 -10.91 -7.93 9.85
CA ARG A 126 -10.99 -7.24 11.16
C ARG A 126 -9.70 -6.48 11.49
N TYR A 127 -8.54 -7.10 11.29
CA TYR A 127 -7.24 -6.46 11.47
C TYR A 127 -7.08 -5.22 10.57
N LEU A 128 -7.42 -5.34 9.28
CA LEU A 128 -7.38 -4.21 8.35
C LEU A 128 -8.35 -3.08 8.77
N ILE A 129 -9.54 -3.40 9.27
CA ILE A 129 -10.51 -2.42 9.77
C ILE A 129 -9.95 -1.62 10.94
N VAL A 130 -9.30 -2.28 11.92
CA VAL A 130 -8.65 -1.60 13.04
C VAL A 130 -7.47 -0.75 12.54
N LEU A 131 -6.61 -1.32 11.69
CA LEU A 131 -5.40 -0.68 11.19
C LEU A 131 -5.67 0.59 10.37
N VAL A 132 -6.66 0.57 9.46
CA VAL A 132 -6.99 1.75 8.62
C VAL A 132 -8.06 2.65 9.24
N GLY A 133 -8.74 2.20 10.29
CA GLY A 133 -9.84 2.91 10.95
C GLY A 133 -9.58 4.39 11.27
N PRO A 134 -8.45 4.74 11.90
CA PRO A 134 -8.08 6.13 12.21
C PRO A 134 -7.99 7.05 10.98
N TYR A 135 -7.67 6.50 9.80
CA TYR A 135 -7.47 7.24 8.55
C TYR A 135 -8.72 7.26 7.66
N VAL A 136 -9.57 6.23 7.74
CA VAL A 136 -10.74 6.03 6.86
C VAL A 136 -12.03 6.56 7.51
N GLY A 137 -12.10 6.57 8.84
CA GLY A 137 -13.25 6.97 9.64
C GLY A 137 -13.88 8.30 9.21
N ASN A 138 -15.21 8.38 9.33
CA ASN A 138 -15.95 9.62 9.09
C ASN A 138 -16.29 10.24 10.45
N ALA A 139 -15.85 11.49 10.69
CA ALA A 139 -16.17 12.22 11.93
C ALA A 139 -17.67 12.51 12.11
N THR A 140 -18.49 12.36 11.07
CA THR A 140 -19.94 12.58 11.14
C THR A 140 -20.72 11.31 10.79
N LYS A 141 -21.76 11.02 11.58
CA LYS A 141 -22.77 9.97 11.29
C LYS A 141 -23.89 10.46 10.36
N ARG A 142 -23.84 11.71 9.87
CA ARG A 142 -24.86 12.30 9.00
C ARG A 142 -24.88 11.60 7.62
N SER A 143 -26.06 11.55 6.99
CA SER A 143 -26.26 11.04 5.61
C SER A 143 -25.84 9.58 5.37
N CYS A 144 -26.07 8.66 6.32
CA CYS A 144 -25.75 7.23 6.18
C CYS A 144 -24.33 6.99 5.64
N ALA A 145 -23.34 7.63 6.27
CA ALA A 145 -21.93 7.48 5.91
C ALA A 145 -21.51 5.99 5.91
N LEU A 146 -20.58 5.61 5.03
CA LEU A 146 -20.03 4.26 5.06
C LEU A 146 -19.29 4.03 6.38
N THR A 147 -19.46 2.83 6.96
CA THR A 147 -18.63 2.38 8.08
C THR A 147 -17.20 2.08 7.60
N VAL A 148 -16.24 2.00 8.52
CA VAL A 148 -14.87 1.57 8.16
C VAL A 148 -14.88 0.18 7.54
N ALA A 149 -15.65 -0.76 8.12
CA ALA A 149 -15.84 -2.10 7.59
C ALA A 149 -16.33 -2.08 6.13
N GLN A 150 -17.38 -1.32 5.83
CA GLN A 150 -17.87 -1.17 4.46
C GLN A 150 -16.80 -0.59 3.53
N CYS A 151 -16.10 0.49 3.92
CA CYS A 151 -15.02 1.06 3.12
C CYS A 151 -13.90 0.03 2.81
N VAL A 152 -13.50 -0.77 3.80
CA VAL A 152 -12.48 -1.82 3.65
C VAL A 152 -12.99 -2.92 2.71
N CYS A 153 -14.16 -3.50 2.95
CA CYS A 153 -14.71 -4.58 2.12
C CYS A 153 -14.97 -4.15 0.67
N ILE A 154 -15.49 -2.94 0.43
CA ILE A 154 -15.63 -2.36 -0.93
C ILE A 154 -14.27 -2.29 -1.63
N SER A 155 -13.22 -1.91 -0.90
CA SER A 155 -11.87 -1.75 -1.46
C SER A 155 -11.20 -3.10 -1.71
N LEU A 156 -11.30 -4.03 -0.76
CA LEU A 156 -10.83 -5.41 -0.92
C LEU A 156 -11.51 -6.11 -2.09
N ARG A 157 -12.83 -5.95 -2.27
CA ARG A 157 -13.55 -6.48 -3.43
C ARG A 157 -12.98 -5.91 -4.74
N PHE A 158 -12.78 -4.59 -4.82
CA PHE A 158 -12.18 -3.95 -5.99
C PHE A 158 -10.78 -4.50 -6.30
N PHE A 159 -9.91 -4.67 -5.28
CA PHE A 159 -8.58 -5.24 -5.49
C PHE A 159 -8.66 -6.70 -5.96
N ALA A 160 -9.50 -7.51 -5.30
CA ALA A 160 -9.68 -8.93 -5.55
C ALA A 160 -10.28 -9.24 -6.94
N THR A 161 -11.24 -8.44 -7.42
CA THR A 161 -11.92 -8.69 -8.70
C THR A 161 -11.30 -7.95 -9.87
N GLY A 162 -10.74 -6.75 -9.66
CA GLY A 162 -10.30 -5.87 -10.75
C GLY A 162 -11.44 -5.37 -11.67
N THR A 163 -12.70 -5.58 -11.28
CA THR A 163 -13.87 -5.24 -12.10
C THR A 163 -14.21 -3.75 -12.07
N TYR A 164 -15.13 -3.34 -12.94
CA TYR A 164 -15.60 -1.95 -12.98
C TYR A 164 -16.22 -1.51 -11.64
N MET A 165 -15.98 -0.25 -11.28
CA MET A 165 -16.54 0.36 -10.06
C MET A 165 -18.08 0.44 -10.04
N HIS A 166 -18.77 0.26 -11.19
CA HIS A 166 -20.22 0.10 -11.20
C HIS A 166 -20.60 -1.28 -10.65
N THR A 167 -20.00 -2.37 -11.14
CA THR A 167 -20.25 -3.75 -10.69
C THR A 167 -20.01 -3.92 -9.19
N VAL A 168 -18.95 -3.31 -8.66
CA VAL A 168 -18.67 -3.25 -7.21
C VAL A 168 -19.76 -2.46 -6.46
N GLY A 169 -20.28 -1.39 -7.06
CA GLY A 169 -21.36 -0.59 -6.50
C GLY A 169 -22.71 -1.31 -6.51
N ASP A 170 -23.03 -2.02 -7.59
CA ASP A 170 -24.28 -2.76 -7.75
C ASP A 170 -24.35 -3.92 -6.75
N ALA A 171 -23.23 -4.65 -6.58
CA ALA A 171 -23.08 -5.74 -5.59
C ALA A 171 -23.13 -5.29 -4.13
N GLU A 172 -22.72 -4.05 -3.84
CA GLU A 172 -22.74 -3.44 -2.49
C GLU A 172 -23.91 -2.44 -2.33
N HIS A 173 -24.83 -2.40 -3.31
CA HIS A 173 -26.00 -1.52 -3.40
C HIS A 173 -25.74 -0.01 -3.19
N ILE A 174 -24.59 0.49 -3.65
CA ILE A 174 -24.13 1.88 -3.53
C ILE A 174 -23.70 2.48 -4.87
N SER A 175 -23.78 3.80 -4.99
CA SER A 175 -23.37 4.49 -6.22
C SER A 175 -21.86 4.40 -6.50
N LYS A 176 -21.48 4.30 -7.78
CA LYS A 176 -20.09 4.35 -8.30
C LYS A 176 -19.24 5.46 -7.63
N ASN A 177 -19.82 6.65 -7.43
CA ASN A 177 -19.13 7.78 -6.82
C ASN A 177 -18.77 7.52 -5.33
N THR A 178 -19.58 6.71 -4.65
CA THR A 178 -19.35 6.29 -3.25
C THR A 178 -18.29 5.20 -3.18
N VAL A 179 -18.35 4.20 -4.05
CA VAL A 179 -17.29 3.18 -4.25
C VAL A 179 -15.94 3.85 -4.50
N CYS A 180 -15.88 4.78 -5.45
CA CYS A 180 -14.65 5.47 -5.82
C CYS A 180 -14.05 6.28 -4.65
N ARG A 181 -14.89 6.94 -3.83
CA ARG A 181 -14.44 7.63 -2.61
C ARG A 181 -13.92 6.66 -1.54
N ALA A 182 -14.56 5.51 -1.33
CA ALA A 182 -14.11 4.49 -0.40
C ALA A 182 -12.71 3.96 -0.78
N ILE A 183 -12.54 3.53 -2.04
CA ILE A 183 -11.26 3.03 -2.57
C ILE A 183 -10.16 4.10 -2.48
N ARG A 184 -10.49 5.38 -2.74
CA ARG A 184 -9.53 6.49 -2.56
C ARG A 184 -9.08 6.63 -1.11
N LYS A 185 -10.01 6.61 -0.14
CA LYS A 185 -9.68 6.67 1.29
C LYS A 185 -8.80 5.50 1.74
N VAL A 186 -9.19 4.26 1.41
CA VAL A 186 -8.45 3.07 1.85
C VAL A 186 -7.06 3.00 1.21
N VAL A 187 -6.92 3.30 -0.09
CA VAL A 187 -5.60 3.38 -0.73
C VAL A 187 -4.73 4.47 -0.12
N ALA A 188 -5.28 5.65 0.17
CA ALA A 188 -4.52 6.71 0.83
C ALA A 188 -4.03 6.27 2.22
N ALA A 189 -4.91 5.62 3.02
CA ALA A 189 -4.56 5.07 4.33
C ALA A 189 -3.48 3.98 4.25
N LEU A 190 -3.59 3.03 3.31
CA LEU A 190 -2.57 1.99 3.13
C LEU A 190 -1.22 2.59 2.72
N ASN A 191 -1.20 3.63 1.89
CA ASN A 191 0.03 4.27 1.45
C ASN A 191 0.74 5.06 2.58
N THR A 192 0.03 5.56 3.61
CA THR A 192 0.71 6.12 4.80
C THR A 192 1.38 5.05 5.67
N LEU A 193 1.05 3.78 5.46
CA LEU A 193 1.62 2.63 6.16
C LEU A 193 2.76 1.95 5.38
N LEU A 194 3.09 2.42 4.16
CA LEU A 194 4.10 1.80 3.29
C LEU A 194 5.41 1.51 4.03
N ASN A 195 6.04 2.55 4.61
CA ASN A 195 7.32 2.43 5.31
C ASN A 195 7.25 1.64 6.63
N LYS A 196 6.06 1.21 7.07
CA LYS A 196 5.87 0.29 8.20
C LYS A 196 5.77 -1.17 7.77
N PHE A 197 5.35 -1.43 6.54
CA PHE A 197 5.14 -2.77 5.99
C PHE A 197 6.11 -3.15 4.87
N VAL A 198 6.88 -2.21 4.33
CA VAL A 198 7.92 -2.43 3.31
C VAL A 198 9.22 -1.83 3.84
N VAL A 199 10.16 -2.70 4.21
CA VAL A 199 11.47 -2.35 4.78
C VAL A 199 12.54 -3.23 4.14
N PHE A 200 13.65 -2.62 3.73
CA PHE A 200 14.78 -3.31 3.11
C PHE A 200 15.91 -3.56 4.13
N PRO A 201 16.56 -4.74 4.14
CA PRO A 201 16.31 -5.91 3.26
C PRO A 201 15.09 -6.75 3.66
N SER A 202 14.68 -6.73 4.93
CA SER A 202 13.48 -7.40 5.46
C SER A 202 13.16 -6.82 6.85
N PHE A 203 12.08 -7.29 7.48
CA PHE A 203 11.86 -7.14 8.93
C PHE A 203 12.77 -8.05 9.77
N LEU A 204 13.31 -9.10 9.13
CA LEU A 204 14.30 -9.98 9.75
C LEU A 204 15.70 -9.32 9.74
N PRO A 205 16.57 -9.65 10.70
CA PRO A 205 17.98 -9.27 10.65
C PRO A 205 18.59 -9.66 9.30
N ALA A 206 19.40 -8.78 8.71
CA ALA A 206 19.99 -9.02 7.39
C ALA A 206 20.79 -10.34 7.32
N GLN A 207 21.42 -10.74 8.43
CA GLN A 207 22.14 -12.01 8.55
C GLN A 207 21.22 -13.23 8.38
N THR A 208 20.02 -13.22 8.98
CA THR A 208 19.01 -14.27 8.82
C THR A 208 18.53 -14.37 7.36
N VAL A 209 18.42 -13.22 6.66
CA VAL A 209 18.07 -13.21 5.23
C VAL A 209 19.19 -13.87 4.39
N LYS A 210 20.46 -13.54 4.65
CA LYS A 210 21.63 -14.15 4.00
C LYS A 210 21.67 -15.66 4.22
N GLU A 211 21.50 -16.10 5.46
CA GLU A 211 21.50 -17.53 5.82
C GLU A 211 20.37 -18.30 5.13
N ALA A 212 19.16 -17.74 5.08
CA ALA A 212 18.03 -18.39 4.43
C ALA A 212 18.20 -18.50 2.90
N PHE A 213 18.77 -17.49 2.23
CA PHE A 213 19.11 -17.59 0.80
C PHE A 213 20.28 -18.56 0.54
N TYR A 214 21.26 -18.62 1.45
CA TYR A 214 22.35 -19.59 1.36
C TYR A 214 21.86 -21.03 1.55
N GLN A 215 20.93 -21.27 2.48
CA GLN A 215 20.25 -22.56 2.65
C GLN A 215 19.36 -22.93 1.46
N LEU A 216 18.73 -21.94 0.80
CA LEU A 216 17.85 -22.15 -0.35
C LEU A 216 18.61 -22.60 -1.61
N ALA A 217 19.78 -22.02 -1.88
CA ALA A 217 20.45 -22.14 -3.18
C ALA A 217 21.99 -22.10 -3.15
N GLY A 218 22.61 -22.06 -1.97
CA GLY A 218 24.06 -21.84 -1.82
C GLY A 218 24.53 -20.41 -2.14
N PHE A 219 23.62 -19.46 -2.38
CA PHE A 219 24.00 -18.11 -2.83
C PHE A 219 24.50 -17.24 -1.66
N PRO A 220 25.77 -16.81 -1.65
CA PRO A 220 26.36 -16.13 -0.50
C PRO A 220 25.93 -14.67 -0.41
N LYS A 221 25.82 -14.16 0.82
CA LYS A 221 25.56 -12.74 1.16
C LYS A 221 24.30 -12.11 0.51
N LEU A 222 23.38 -12.93 0.01
CA LEU A 222 22.18 -12.46 -0.69
C LEU A 222 21.16 -11.87 0.30
N ILE A 223 20.73 -10.63 0.04
CA ILE A 223 19.77 -9.89 0.89
C ILE A 223 18.43 -9.58 0.19
N GLY A 224 18.24 -10.03 -1.06
CA GLY A 224 16.96 -9.96 -1.76
C GLY A 224 17.07 -10.29 -3.25
N ALA A 225 15.95 -10.66 -3.86
CA ALA A 225 15.80 -10.76 -5.31
C ALA A 225 15.10 -9.52 -5.85
N ILE A 226 15.61 -8.92 -6.93
CA ILE A 226 15.03 -7.77 -7.62
C ILE A 226 14.47 -8.19 -8.97
N ASP A 227 13.31 -7.66 -9.33
CA ASP A 227 12.78 -7.78 -10.68
C ASP A 227 11.74 -6.67 -10.97
N CYS A 228 11.37 -6.57 -12.24
CA CYS A 228 10.35 -5.67 -12.77
C CYS A 228 9.09 -6.47 -13.16
N THR A 229 7.93 -5.82 -13.12
CA THR A 229 6.74 -6.37 -13.75
C THR A 229 5.83 -5.28 -14.30
N HIS A 230 5.22 -5.57 -15.46
CA HIS A 230 4.30 -4.64 -16.10
C HIS A 230 2.88 -4.79 -15.53
N VAL A 231 2.29 -3.66 -15.11
CA VAL A 231 0.88 -3.53 -14.73
C VAL A 231 0.15 -2.79 -15.85
N PRO A 232 -0.74 -3.46 -16.63
CA PRO A 232 -1.41 -2.84 -17.77
C PRO A 232 -2.28 -1.64 -17.37
N LEU A 233 -2.27 -0.61 -18.21
CA LEU A 233 -3.05 0.61 -18.07
C LEU A 233 -4.02 0.79 -19.24
N ASN A 234 -5.02 1.65 -19.05
CA ASN A 234 -5.60 2.37 -20.18
C ASN A 234 -4.56 3.38 -20.72
N ALA A 235 -4.52 3.58 -22.04
CA ALA A 235 -3.70 4.60 -22.68
C ALA A 235 -3.82 5.97 -21.95
N PRO A 236 -2.71 6.57 -21.50
CA PRO A 236 -2.70 7.93 -20.98
C PRO A 236 -3.17 8.91 -22.06
N LEU A 237 -3.95 9.91 -21.67
CA LEU A 237 -4.30 11.04 -22.54
C LEU A 237 -3.32 12.18 -22.26
N GLY A 238 -2.41 12.47 -23.18
CA GLY A 238 -1.46 13.59 -23.10
C GLY A 238 -0.15 13.33 -23.84
N GLU A 239 0.76 14.30 -23.77
CA GLU A 239 2.06 14.30 -24.46
C GLU A 239 3.00 13.19 -23.96
N HIS A 240 2.82 12.74 -22.72
CA HIS A 240 3.58 11.66 -22.08
C HIS A 240 2.98 10.25 -22.32
N GLU A 241 2.20 10.05 -23.38
CA GLU A 241 1.59 8.75 -23.67
C GLU A 241 2.65 7.68 -24.00
N ALA A 242 3.64 8.05 -24.82
CA ALA A 242 4.70 7.16 -25.32
C ALA A 242 5.56 6.58 -24.18
N ASP A 243 5.73 7.34 -23.10
CA ASP A 243 6.46 6.94 -21.90
C ASP A 243 5.89 5.64 -21.28
N PHE A 244 4.58 5.42 -21.38
CA PHE A 244 3.91 4.24 -20.82
C PHE A 244 3.79 3.07 -21.80
N VAL A 245 4.30 3.18 -23.03
CA VAL A 245 4.27 2.12 -24.03
C VAL A 245 5.41 1.13 -23.76
N ASN A 246 5.06 -0.15 -23.51
CA ASN A 246 6.05 -1.21 -23.36
C ASN A 246 6.48 -1.82 -24.71
N ARG A 247 7.46 -2.73 -24.67
CA ARG A 247 8.01 -3.46 -25.83
C ARG A 247 6.98 -4.23 -26.66
N LYS A 248 5.81 -4.55 -26.11
CA LYS A 248 4.67 -5.20 -26.80
C LYS A 248 3.73 -4.17 -27.47
N SER A 249 4.11 -2.90 -27.52
CA SER A 249 3.28 -1.77 -27.97
C SER A 249 1.96 -1.64 -27.18
N THR A 250 2.01 -1.90 -25.87
CA THR A 250 0.85 -1.81 -24.96
C THR A 250 1.14 -0.93 -23.75
N HIS A 251 0.13 -0.22 -23.25
CA HIS A 251 0.30 0.70 -22.13
C HIS A 251 0.41 -0.03 -20.79
N SER A 252 1.43 0.31 -20.00
CA SER A 252 1.65 -0.25 -18.67
C SER A 252 2.54 0.63 -17.81
N ILE A 253 2.42 0.51 -16.48
CA ILE A 253 3.47 0.96 -15.56
C ILE A 253 4.46 -0.18 -15.41
N ASN A 254 5.75 0.13 -15.53
CA ASN A 254 6.79 -0.79 -15.09
C ASN A 254 6.99 -0.63 -13.57
N VAL A 255 6.87 -1.74 -12.84
CA VAL A 255 6.93 -1.77 -11.38
C VAL A 255 8.11 -2.62 -10.94
N GLN A 256 9.13 -1.96 -10.40
CA GLN A 256 10.28 -2.63 -9.80
C GLN A 256 9.95 -3.00 -8.35
N MET A 257 10.26 -4.22 -7.94
CA MET A 257 10.17 -4.63 -6.54
C MET A 257 11.39 -5.45 -6.13
N THR A 258 11.70 -5.44 -4.84
CA THR A 258 12.57 -6.46 -4.23
C THR A 258 11.79 -7.29 -3.23
N CYS A 259 12.14 -8.57 -3.10
CA CYS A 259 11.60 -9.43 -2.04
C CYS A 259 12.70 -10.24 -1.33
N ASP A 260 12.39 -10.71 -0.13
CA ASP A 260 13.19 -11.70 0.58
C ASP A 260 12.77 -13.15 0.24
N HIS A 261 13.39 -14.11 0.94
CA HIS A 261 13.14 -15.54 0.78
C HIS A 261 11.72 -15.99 1.16
N GLN A 262 10.97 -15.16 1.91
CA GLN A 262 9.60 -15.41 2.40
C GLN A 262 8.52 -14.77 1.52
N LEU A 263 8.90 -14.21 0.36
CA LEU A 263 8.02 -13.45 -0.53
C LEU A 263 7.54 -12.12 0.09
N MET A 264 8.23 -11.61 1.13
CA MET A 264 7.96 -10.28 1.68
C MET A 264 8.58 -9.23 0.76
N VAL A 265 7.77 -8.28 0.28
CA VAL A 265 8.26 -7.17 -0.55
C VAL A 265 9.02 -6.18 0.33
N SER A 266 10.32 -6.00 0.08
CA SER A 266 11.20 -5.17 0.87
C SER A 266 11.49 -3.80 0.25
N SER A 267 11.21 -3.63 -1.04
CA SER A 267 11.10 -2.31 -1.71
C SER A 267 10.12 -2.35 -2.89
N VAL A 268 9.57 -1.20 -3.24
CA VAL A 268 8.78 -1.00 -4.46
C VAL A 268 9.05 0.38 -5.05
N ASP A 269 9.22 0.43 -6.38
CA ASP A 269 9.08 1.65 -7.17
C ASP A 269 8.09 1.40 -8.30
N ALA A 270 7.03 2.22 -8.34
CA ALA A 270 5.91 2.11 -9.27
C ALA A 270 5.64 3.46 -9.97
N LYS A 271 6.64 4.33 -10.08
CA LYS A 271 6.49 5.70 -10.58
C LYS A 271 7.01 5.92 -12.00
N TRP A 272 7.84 5.01 -12.51
CA TRP A 272 8.63 5.28 -13.69
C TRP A 272 8.08 4.63 -14.97
N PRO A 273 8.01 5.39 -16.07
CA PRO A 273 7.97 4.82 -17.41
C PRO A 273 9.32 4.15 -17.76
N GLY A 274 9.27 3.05 -18.52
CA GLY A 274 10.46 2.41 -19.08
C GLY A 274 11.38 1.66 -18.10
N SER A 275 12.63 1.44 -18.53
CA SER A 275 13.57 0.45 -17.96
C SER A 275 14.70 1.03 -17.09
N ARG A 276 14.67 2.33 -16.74
CA ARG A 276 15.76 3.00 -15.99
C ARG A 276 15.64 2.93 -14.46
N ILE A 277 14.67 2.17 -13.95
CA ILE A 277 14.15 2.30 -12.58
C ILE A 277 15.24 2.17 -11.52
N PHE A 278 16.14 1.17 -11.58
CA PHE A 278 16.98 0.87 -10.42
C PHE A 278 17.98 1.98 -10.07
N ARG A 279 18.72 2.52 -11.04
CA ARG A 279 19.76 3.53 -10.77
C ARG A 279 19.20 4.82 -10.18
N GLU A 280 17.98 5.18 -10.56
CA GLU A 280 17.28 6.39 -10.11
C GLU A 280 16.40 6.13 -8.87
N SER A 281 16.08 4.87 -8.57
CA SER A 281 15.33 4.48 -7.37
C SER A 281 16.09 4.79 -6.07
N SER A 282 15.32 5.07 -5.01
CA SER A 282 15.85 5.25 -3.65
C SER A 282 16.71 4.07 -3.17
N LEU A 283 16.36 2.84 -3.55
CA LEU A 283 17.13 1.65 -3.17
C LEU A 283 18.48 1.61 -3.89
N GLY A 284 18.52 1.87 -5.21
CA GLY A 284 19.78 1.91 -5.97
C GLY A 284 20.75 2.98 -5.45
N GLN A 285 20.23 4.16 -5.12
CA GLN A 285 21.03 5.23 -4.49
C GLN A 285 21.61 4.82 -3.12
N GLN A 286 20.88 4.04 -2.33
CA GLN A 286 21.37 3.55 -1.03
C GLN A 286 22.44 2.46 -1.19
N PHE A 287 22.34 1.61 -2.22
CA PHE A 287 23.39 0.65 -2.58
C PHE A 287 24.66 1.35 -3.07
N LEU A 288 24.54 2.37 -3.94
CA LEU A 288 25.67 3.18 -4.40
C LEU A 288 26.38 3.92 -3.25
N GLN A 289 25.65 4.27 -2.19
CA GLN A 289 26.18 4.86 -0.95
C GLN A 289 26.75 3.82 0.04
N GLY A 290 26.77 2.52 -0.29
CA GLY A 290 27.31 1.47 0.57
C GLY A 290 26.51 1.22 1.86
N ARG A 291 25.21 1.57 1.90
CA ARG A 291 24.39 1.43 3.13
C ARG A 291 24.07 -0.01 3.53
N TYR A 292 24.30 -0.97 2.63
CA TYR A 292 23.95 -2.38 2.84
C TYR A 292 25.17 -3.27 2.63
N ASP A 293 25.49 -4.09 3.64
CA ASP A 293 26.39 -5.23 3.48
C ASP A 293 25.60 -6.43 2.93
N GLY A 294 25.71 -6.68 1.64
CA GLY A 294 25.09 -7.79 0.93
C GLY A 294 24.92 -7.53 -0.56
N VAL A 295 24.50 -8.55 -1.29
CA VAL A 295 24.17 -8.45 -2.73
C VAL A 295 22.69 -8.73 -2.96
N ILE A 296 22.15 -8.24 -4.06
CA ILE A 296 20.84 -8.63 -4.61
C ILE A 296 21.03 -9.38 -5.94
N VAL A 297 20.10 -10.27 -6.29
CA VAL A 297 20.08 -10.94 -7.62
C VAL A 297 19.01 -10.33 -8.51
N GLY A 298 19.35 -10.05 -9.77
CA GLY A 298 18.44 -9.52 -10.79
C GLY A 298 18.50 -10.30 -12.09
N ASP A 299 17.53 -10.03 -12.98
CA ASP A 299 17.51 -10.58 -14.34
C ASP A 299 18.60 -9.96 -15.25
N ARG A 300 18.65 -10.34 -16.53
CA ARG A 300 19.62 -9.77 -17.51
C ARG A 300 19.23 -8.38 -18.03
N GLY A 301 18.05 -7.87 -17.69
CA GLY A 301 17.67 -6.47 -17.85
C GLY A 301 18.57 -5.53 -17.06
N TYR A 302 19.02 -5.94 -15.86
CA TYR A 302 19.97 -5.18 -15.05
C TYR A 302 21.43 -5.37 -15.52
N ALA A 303 22.25 -4.36 -15.27
CA ALA A 303 23.71 -4.49 -15.36
C ALA A 303 24.23 -5.21 -14.12
N CYS A 304 25.20 -6.13 -14.27
CA CYS A 304 25.96 -6.62 -13.13
C CYS A 304 26.75 -5.48 -12.48
N MET A 305 26.58 -5.31 -11.18
CA MET A 305 27.25 -4.32 -10.33
C MET A 305 27.82 -5.03 -9.10
N THR A 306 28.69 -4.37 -8.33
CA THR A 306 29.31 -4.97 -7.13
C THR A 306 28.30 -5.48 -6.09
N PHE A 307 27.09 -4.93 -6.07
CA PHE A 307 25.98 -5.32 -5.19
C PHE A 307 24.78 -5.94 -5.95
N LEU A 308 24.79 -6.01 -7.29
CA LEU A 308 23.69 -6.56 -8.10
C LEU A 308 24.23 -7.63 -9.04
N MET A 309 23.94 -8.88 -8.72
CA MET A 309 24.37 -10.05 -9.47
C MET A 309 23.35 -10.42 -10.55
N THR A 310 23.82 -10.62 -11.78
CA THR A 310 23.02 -11.10 -12.91
C THR A 310 23.66 -12.37 -13.49
N SER A 311 22.87 -13.22 -14.14
CA SER A 311 23.33 -14.49 -14.71
C SER A 311 24.41 -14.29 -15.79
N TYR A 312 25.34 -15.23 -15.90
CA TYR A 312 26.22 -15.37 -17.06
C TYR A 312 25.38 -15.60 -18.32
N GLY A 313 25.64 -14.81 -19.37
CA GLY A 313 24.89 -14.89 -20.63
C GLY A 313 25.15 -16.19 -21.40
N ASP A 314 26.37 -16.72 -21.32
CA ASP A 314 26.82 -17.95 -21.96
C ASP A 314 27.83 -18.68 -21.02
N PRO A 315 27.36 -19.52 -20.08
CA PRO A 315 28.20 -20.13 -19.05
C PRO A 315 29.09 -21.23 -19.64
N GLN A 316 30.41 -21.05 -19.57
CA GLN A 316 31.40 -21.97 -20.14
C GLN A 316 31.86 -23.04 -19.14
N THR A 317 31.77 -22.76 -17.84
CA THR A 317 32.26 -23.65 -16.78
C THR A 317 31.13 -24.28 -15.95
N PRO A 318 31.36 -25.45 -15.33
CA PRO A 318 30.40 -26.05 -14.38
C PRO A 318 30.03 -25.10 -13.24
N SER A 319 30.97 -24.28 -12.78
CA SER A 319 30.78 -23.30 -11.72
C SER A 319 29.89 -22.13 -12.14
N GLU A 320 30.06 -21.59 -13.35
CA GLU A 320 29.15 -20.58 -13.90
C GLU A 320 27.73 -21.13 -14.11
N ALA A 321 27.63 -22.39 -14.56
CA ALA A 321 26.33 -23.08 -14.65
C ALA A 321 25.70 -23.28 -13.26
N SER A 322 26.50 -23.56 -12.23
CA SER A 322 26.02 -23.69 -10.84
C SER A 322 25.57 -22.36 -10.24
N PHE A 323 26.36 -21.30 -10.45
CA PHE A 323 25.99 -19.93 -10.11
C PHE A 323 24.67 -19.52 -10.78
N ASN A 324 24.51 -19.79 -12.09
CA ASN A 324 23.28 -19.48 -12.82
C ASN A 324 22.07 -20.26 -12.27
N ARG A 325 22.22 -21.54 -11.93
CA ARG A 325 21.15 -22.32 -11.27
C ARG A 325 20.75 -21.69 -9.94
N ALA A 326 21.72 -21.38 -9.08
CA ALA A 326 21.48 -20.79 -7.77
C ALA A 326 20.82 -19.40 -7.86
N LEU A 327 21.28 -18.55 -8.79
CA LEU A 327 20.70 -17.25 -9.08
C LEU A 327 19.24 -17.38 -9.51
N SER A 328 18.93 -18.31 -10.42
CA SER A 328 17.56 -18.59 -10.87
C SER A 328 16.68 -19.09 -9.72
N THR A 329 17.15 -20.03 -8.89
CA THR A 329 16.41 -20.50 -7.70
C THR A 329 16.07 -19.35 -6.73
N CYS A 330 16.96 -18.37 -6.60
CA CYS A 330 16.70 -17.16 -5.83
C CYS A 330 15.71 -16.19 -6.52
N ARG A 331 15.86 -15.95 -7.84
CA ARG A 331 14.94 -15.09 -8.62
C ARG A 331 13.50 -15.62 -8.66
N VAL A 332 13.30 -16.94 -8.63
CA VAL A 332 11.96 -17.54 -8.53
C VAL A 332 11.16 -16.97 -7.34
N LYS A 333 11.80 -16.45 -6.28
CA LYS A 333 11.11 -15.79 -5.16
C LYS A 333 10.41 -14.48 -5.58
N ILE A 334 11.04 -13.62 -6.38
CA ILE A 334 10.40 -12.37 -6.81
C ILE A 334 9.34 -12.64 -7.90
N GLU A 335 9.59 -13.59 -8.79
CA GLU A 335 8.59 -14.08 -9.77
C GLU A 335 7.35 -14.68 -9.09
N MET A 336 7.54 -15.54 -8.07
CA MET A 336 6.45 -16.06 -7.23
C MET A 336 5.71 -14.94 -6.49
N THR A 337 6.42 -13.92 -5.99
CA THR A 337 5.82 -12.77 -5.31
C THR A 337 4.87 -12.02 -6.26
N PHE A 338 5.31 -11.71 -7.49
CA PHE A 338 4.44 -11.13 -8.51
C PHE A 338 3.25 -12.02 -8.87
N GLY A 339 3.47 -13.33 -9.00
CA GLY A 339 2.40 -14.29 -9.25
C GLY A 339 1.34 -14.30 -8.15
N VAL A 340 1.75 -14.35 -6.88
CA VAL A 340 0.86 -14.28 -5.71
C VAL A 340 0.12 -12.94 -5.69
N MET A 341 0.80 -11.82 -5.93
CA MET A 341 0.18 -10.49 -5.96
C MET A 341 -0.84 -10.35 -7.09
N LYS A 342 -0.52 -10.74 -8.33
CA LYS A 342 -1.44 -10.70 -9.48
C LYS A 342 -2.58 -11.73 -9.38
N ALA A 343 -2.47 -12.75 -8.52
CA ALA A 343 -3.55 -13.70 -8.21
C ALA A 343 -4.43 -13.24 -7.03
N ARG A 344 -3.85 -12.58 -6.01
CA ARG A 344 -4.61 -11.99 -4.88
C ARG A 344 -5.33 -10.71 -5.29
N PHE A 345 -4.69 -9.88 -6.11
CA PHE A 345 -5.18 -8.58 -6.53
C PHE A 345 -5.36 -8.53 -8.04
N ASN A 346 -6.48 -9.08 -8.53
CA ASN A 346 -6.78 -9.14 -9.96
C ASN A 346 -6.83 -7.75 -10.62
N CYS A 347 -7.04 -6.67 -9.85
CA CYS A 347 -6.89 -5.29 -10.36
C CYS A 347 -5.52 -4.99 -10.99
N LEU A 348 -4.44 -5.66 -10.54
CA LEU A 348 -3.08 -5.52 -11.08
C LEU A 348 -2.93 -6.12 -12.49
N ARG A 349 -3.94 -6.83 -13.01
CA ARG A 349 -3.97 -7.32 -14.40
C ARG A 349 -4.53 -6.31 -15.40
N GLY A 350 -5.07 -5.17 -14.94
CA GLY A 350 -5.58 -4.12 -15.81
C GLY A 350 -6.18 -2.94 -15.04
N LEU A 351 -5.38 -1.89 -14.82
CA LEU A 351 -5.78 -0.71 -14.07
C LEU A 351 -6.33 0.38 -15.00
N ARG A 352 -7.65 0.60 -14.92
CA ARG A 352 -8.40 1.59 -15.72
C ARG A 352 -8.41 2.97 -15.07
N VAL A 353 -7.24 3.48 -14.70
CA VAL A 353 -7.04 4.77 -14.02
C VAL A 353 -5.79 5.46 -14.57
N LYS A 354 -5.63 6.77 -14.30
CA LYS A 354 -4.41 7.52 -14.65
C LYS A 354 -3.16 6.93 -13.96
N PRO A 355 -1.95 7.08 -14.54
CA PRO A 355 -0.73 6.45 -14.02
C PRO A 355 -0.45 6.74 -12.53
N GLU A 356 -0.60 8.00 -12.10
CA GLU A 356 -0.35 8.40 -10.70
C GLU A 356 -1.29 7.65 -9.74
N ARG A 357 -2.53 7.43 -10.16
CA ARG A 357 -3.52 6.69 -9.37
C ARG A 357 -3.30 5.18 -9.42
N ALA A 358 -2.77 4.65 -10.52
CA ALA A 358 -2.36 3.25 -10.61
C ALA A 358 -1.17 2.99 -9.68
N SER A 359 -0.13 3.84 -9.70
CA SER A 359 1.01 3.80 -8.78
C SER A 359 0.57 3.74 -7.31
N GLN A 360 -0.40 4.59 -6.93
CA GLN A 360 -1.00 4.55 -5.59
C GLN A 360 -1.71 3.23 -5.26
N ILE A 361 -2.43 2.62 -6.21
CA ILE A 361 -3.13 1.34 -6.02
C ILE A 361 -2.12 0.19 -5.90
N ILE A 362 -1.09 0.17 -6.75
CA ILE A 362 0.01 -0.81 -6.73
C ILE A 362 0.70 -0.78 -5.36
N THR A 363 1.05 0.41 -4.87
CA THR A 363 1.64 0.63 -3.54
C THR A 363 0.76 0.08 -2.42
N ALA A 364 -0.55 0.33 -2.46
CA ALA A 364 -1.51 -0.21 -1.49
C ALA A 364 -1.63 -1.74 -1.57
N CYS A 365 -1.54 -2.33 -2.77
CA CYS A 365 -1.52 -3.78 -2.96
C CYS A 365 -0.24 -4.43 -2.40
N VAL A 366 0.92 -3.76 -2.47
CA VAL A 366 2.16 -4.21 -1.81
C VAL A 366 1.98 -4.26 -0.29
N VAL A 367 1.41 -3.21 0.31
CA VAL A 367 1.15 -3.18 1.76
C VAL A 367 0.18 -4.30 2.17
N LEU A 368 -0.89 -4.52 1.39
CA LEU A 368 -1.83 -5.61 1.64
C LEU A 368 -1.21 -7.01 1.43
N HIS A 369 -0.29 -7.17 0.47
CA HIS A 369 0.46 -8.41 0.26
C HIS A 369 1.30 -8.75 1.49
N ASN A 370 2.10 -7.80 1.98
CA ASN A 370 2.95 -8.02 3.16
C ASN A 370 2.13 -8.26 4.42
N ILE A 371 1.00 -7.55 4.62
CA ILE A 371 0.05 -7.86 5.70
C ILE A 371 -0.48 -9.29 5.57
N ALA A 372 -0.85 -9.73 4.37
CA ALA A 372 -1.35 -11.07 4.13
C ALA A 372 -0.29 -12.15 4.46
N THR A 373 0.96 -11.94 4.04
CA THR A 373 2.08 -12.85 4.32
C THR A 373 2.40 -12.91 5.82
N ILE A 374 2.51 -11.77 6.51
CA ILE A 374 2.73 -11.70 7.97
C ILE A 374 1.62 -12.45 8.73
N ARG A 375 0.36 -12.25 8.33
CA ARG A 375 -0.81 -12.89 8.94
C ARG A 375 -1.04 -14.34 8.50
N LYS A 376 -0.20 -14.90 7.61
CA LYS A 376 -0.34 -16.24 7.04
C LYS A 376 -1.71 -16.47 6.38
N GLU A 377 -2.26 -15.42 5.77
CA GLU A 377 -3.47 -15.49 4.96
C GLU A 377 -3.29 -16.51 3.84
N ARG A 378 -4.34 -17.29 3.55
CA ARG A 378 -4.31 -18.31 2.49
C ARG A 378 -3.73 -17.72 1.20
N THR A 379 -2.72 -18.39 0.65
CA THR A 379 -2.07 -17.99 -0.60
C THR A 379 -2.93 -18.43 -1.78
N PRO A 380 -3.22 -17.57 -2.76
CA PRO A 380 -3.84 -17.98 -4.02
C PRO A 380 -3.01 -19.05 -4.73
N HIS A 381 -3.66 -19.94 -5.47
CA HIS A 381 -2.95 -20.84 -6.37
C HIS A 381 -2.35 -20.03 -7.52
N VAL A 382 -1.03 -20.05 -7.66
CA VAL A 382 -0.30 -19.36 -8.73
C VAL A 382 0.07 -20.38 -9.79
N GLN A 383 -0.42 -20.18 -11.01
CA GLN A 383 0.27 -20.70 -12.18
C GLN A 383 1.39 -19.71 -12.51
N LEU A 384 2.62 -20.19 -12.61
CA LEU A 384 3.73 -19.38 -13.11
C LEU A 384 3.37 -18.95 -14.54
N ALA A 385 3.22 -17.64 -14.74
CA ALA A 385 3.00 -17.10 -16.07
C ALA A 385 4.30 -17.18 -16.87
N ALA A 386 4.20 -17.28 -18.21
CA ALA A 386 5.35 -17.10 -19.07
C ALA A 386 6.01 -15.74 -18.82
N GLU A 387 7.34 -15.70 -18.97
CA GLU A 387 8.19 -14.55 -18.63
C GLU A 387 7.63 -13.22 -19.20
N ASP A 388 7.69 -12.17 -18.38
CA ASP A 388 7.54 -10.80 -18.88
C ASP A 388 8.68 -10.51 -19.88
N VAL A 389 8.51 -9.51 -20.76
CA VAL A 389 9.44 -9.34 -21.91
C VAL A 389 10.87 -9.06 -21.42
N VAL A 390 11.81 -9.90 -21.84
CA VAL A 390 13.24 -9.75 -21.51
C VAL A 390 13.72 -8.33 -21.80
N ASP A 391 14.20 -7.69 -20.73
CA ASP A 391 14.65 -6.30 -20.70
C ASP A 391 16.14 -6.20 -21.10
N PRO A 392 16.76 -4.99 -21.13
CA PRO A 392 18.10 -4.79 -21.68
C PRO A 392 18.38 -5.57 -22.98
N ILE A 393 19.50 -6.30 -23.07
CA ILE A 393 20.49 -6.53 -21.99
C ILE A 393 21.24 -5.23 -21.66
N THR A 394 21.38 -4.87 -20.38
CA THR A 394 22.18 -3.70 -19.96
C THR A 394 23.65 -4.12 -19.81
N ILE A 395 24.57 -3.29 -20.29
CA ILE A 395 26.02 -3.54 -20.23
C ILE A 395 26.49 -3.64 -18.77
N ASP A 396 27.12 -4.76 -18.42
CA ASP A 396 27.71 -5.05 -17.11
C ASP A 396 28.82 -4.05 -16.73
N HIS A 397 28.94 -3.72 -15.44
CA HIS A 397 30.04 -2.91 -14.94
C HIS A 397 31.29 -3.78 -14.69
N PRO A 398 32.51 -3.41 -15.12
CA PRO A 398 33.70 -4.26 -14.99
C PRO A 398 33.97 -4.76 -13.56
N THR A 399 33.78 -3.91 -12.54
CA THR A 399 33.93 -4.32 -11.14
C THR A 399 32.80 -5.25 -10.66
N GLY A 400 31.61 -5.17 -11.25
CA GLY A 400 30.52 -6.12 -11.00
C GLY A 400 30.85 -7.51 -11.55
N VAL A 401 31.39 -7.57 -12.78
CA VAL A 401 31.88 -8.82 -13.39
C VAL A 401 32.96 -9.47 -12.52
N ALA A 402 33.93 -8.70 -12.02
CA ALA A 402 34.98 -9.20 -11.13
C ALA A 402 34.41 -9.76 -9.81
N VAL A 403 33.42 -9.09 -9.20
CA VAL A 403 32.74 -9.59 -8.00
C VAL A 403 31.95 -10.88 -8.30
N ARG A 404 31.25 -10.94 -9.44
CA ARG A 404 30.54 -12.15 -9.89
C ARG A 404 31.50 -13.32 -10.05
N GLN A 405 32.62 -13.11 -10.74
CA GLN A 405 33.67 -14.13 -10.93
C GLN A 405 34.27 -14.61 -9.60
N ALA A 406 34.55 -13.70 -8.67
CA ALA A 406 35.05 -14.06 -7.33
C ALA A 406 34.03 -14.89 -6.53
N ILE A 407 32.75 -14.53 -6.57
CA ILE A 407 31.68 -15.30 -5.93
C ILE A 407 31.56 -16.71 -6.56
N THR A 408 31.56 -16.80 -7.90
CA THR A 408 31.52 -18.06 -8.63
C THR A 408 32.69 -18.97 -8.25
N ALA A 409 33.91 -18.46 -8.27
CA ALA A 409 35.11 -19.25 -7.94
C ALA A 409 35.16 -19.67 -6.46
N GLN A 410 34.66 -18.86 -5.53
CA GLN A 410 34.73 -19.16 -4.09
C GLN A 410 33.62 -20.09 -3.59
N TYR A 411 32.41 -20.01 -4.15
CA TYR A 411 31.22 -20.69 -3.59
C TYR A 411 30.56 -21.70 -4.53
N PHE A 412 30.96 -21.74 -5.81
CA PHE A 412 30.37 -22.60 -6.84
C PHE A 412 31.42 -23.45 -7.58
N GLY A 413 32.63 -23.55 -7.03
CA GLY A 413 33.73 -24.41 -7.50
C GLY A 413 33.44 -25.91 -7.38
#